data_AF-F4MZ37-F1
#
_entry.id   AF-F4MZ37-F1
#
_cell.length_a   1.000
_cell.length_b   1.000
_cell.length_c   1.000
_cell.angle_alpha   90.00
_cell.angle_beta   90.00
_cell.angle_gamma   90.00
#
_symmetry.space_group_name_H-M   'P 1'
#
loop_
_entity.id
_entity.type
_entity.pdbx_description
1 polymer ?
#
loop_
_entity_poly.entity_id
_entity_poly.type
_entity_poly.pdbx_seq_one_letter_code
_entity_poly.pdbx_strand_id
1 'polypeptide(L)'
;MYMIDYNNFRAIKSFNSRVRFLVLHYTAENFENSINSLTGNNVSVHYLVPDLDDDSYKKAGFNNIRIFNLVDENARAWHAGVSSWAGRANINDTSIGIEIVNLATEHSGVFDFPPYPENQIAAVKQLAANILQRYPDISPNTCGGSL
;
A
#
# COMPACT_ATOMS: atom_id res chain seq x y z
N MET A 1 -30.12 -24.77 14.05
CA MET A 1 -29.00 -24.02 13.42
C MET A 1 -28.86 -24.54 12.01
N TYR A 2 -28.95 -23.68 10.99
CA TYR A 2 -28.79 -24.08 9.59
C TYR A 2 -27.30 -24.05 9.21
N MET A 3 -26.82 -25.05 8.46
CA MET A 3 -25.43 -25.13 8.00
C MET A 3 -25.28 -24.43 6.65
N ILE A 4 -24.17 -23.72 6.45
CA ILE A 4 -23.83 -23.13 5.15
C ILE A 4 -23.13 -24.20 4.29
N ASP A 5 -23.60 -24.36 3.06
CA ASP A 5 -23.03 -25.27 2.09
C ASP A 5 -22.12 -24.52 1.11
N TYR A 6 -20.81 -24.71 1.27
CA TYR A 6 -19.79 -24.08 0.45
C TYR A 6 -19.37 -24.92 -0.76
N ASN A 7 -19.93 -26.12 -0.97
CA ASN A 7 -19.32 -27.13 -1.83
C ASN A 7 -20.20 -27.59 -3.00
N ASN A 8 -21.54 -27.61 -2.85
CA ASN A 8 -22.39 -28.14 -3.93
C ASN A 8 -22.50 -27.23 -5.15
N PHE A 9 -22.48 -25.89 -4.97
CA PHE A 9 -22.58 -24.93 -6.06
C PHE A 9 -21.62 -23.74 -5.86
N ARG A 10 -20.88 -23.37 -6.92
CA ARG A 10 -19.91 -22.26 -6.91
C ARG A 10 -19.97 -21.46 -8.20
N ALA A 11 -19.95 -20.13 -8.10
CA ALA A 11 -19.76 -19.26 -9.25
C ALA A 11 -18.30 -19.32 -9.70
N ILE A 12 -18.05 -19.65 -10.96
CA ILE A 12 -16.70 -19.75 -11.54
C ILE A 12 -16.43 -18.75 -12.68
N LYS A 13 -17.45 -18.01 -13.13
CA LYS A 13 -17.35 -17.02 -14.23
C LYS A 13 -17.82 -15.63 -13.83
N SER A 14 -18.97 -15.54 -13.16
CA SER A 14 -19.62 -14.27 -12.83
C SER A 14 -19.16 -13.75 -11.46
N PHE A 15 -17.85 -13.56 -11.28
CA PHE A 15 -17.28 -12.93 -10.09
C PHE A 15 -15.97 -12.20 -10.43
N ASN A 16 -15.58 -11.26 -9.59
CA ASN A 16 -14.34 -10.50 -9.66
C ASN A 16 -13.77 -10.32 -8.25
N SER A 17 -12.49 -9.92 -8.16
CA SER A 17 -11.92 -9.52 -6.87
C SER A 17 -12.51 -8.19 -6.39
N ARG A 18 -12.55 -8.00 -5.07
CA ARG A 18 -12.88 -6.70 -4.46
C ARG A 18 -11.78 -5.67 -4.71
N VAL A 19 -10.52 -6.12 -4.67
CA VAL A 19 -9.36 -5.26 -4.92
C VAL A 19 -9.21 -5.04 -6.43
N ARG A 20 -9.12 -3.77 -6.83
CA ARG A 20 -9.04 -3.32 -8.22
C ARG A 20 -8.05 -2.17 -8.44
N PHE A 21 -7.49 -1.63 -7.39
CA PHE A 21 -6.54 -0.52 -7.44
C PHE A 21 -5.29 -0.86 -6.63
N LEU A 22 -4.15 -0.38 -7.11
CA LEU A 22 -2.91 -0.32 -6.35
C LEU A 22 -2.52 1.15 -6.23
N VAL A 23 -2.40 1.64 -5.00
CA VAL A 23 -2.10 3.05 -4.71
C VAL A 23 -0.73 3.12 -4.03
N LEU A 24 0.14 3.98 -4.56
CA LEU A 24 1.46 4.24 -4.01
C LEU A 24 1.46 5.59 -3.31
N HIS A 25 2.09 5.65 -2.16
CA HIS A 25 2.27 6.84 -1.34
C HIS A 25 3.72 6.92 -0.86
N TYR A 26 4.07 8.10 -0.34
CA TYR A 26 5.29 8.32 0.40
C TYR A 26 4.94 8.84 1.80
N THR A 27 5.76 8.49 2.78
CA THR A 27 5.40 8.73 4.19
C THR A 27 5.64 10.17 4.64
N ALA A 28 6.57 10.89 4.01
CA ALA A 28 7.11 12.19 4.49
C ALA A 28 7.71 12.11 5.91
N GLU A 29 8.02 10.89 6.38
CA GLU A 29 8.47 10.57 7.74
C GLU A 29 9.57 9.51 7.69
N ASN A 30 10.42 9.44 8.72
CA ASN A 30 11.36 8.33 8.89
C ASN A 30 10.63 7.02 9.23
N PHE A 31 11.33 5.89 9.22
CA PHE A 31 10.77 4.57 9.44
C PHE A 31 10.05 4.42 10.79
N GLU A 32 10.66 4.88 11.89
CA GLU A 32 10.05 4.77 13.23
C GLU A 32 8.72 5.55 13.31
N ASN A 33 8.70 6.79 12.82
CA ASN A 33 7.49 7.61 12.80
C ASN A 33 6.44 7.01 11.86
N SER A 34 6.86 6.53 10.68
CA SER A 34 5.97 5.87 9.72
C SER A 34 5.26 4.67 10.36
N ILE A 35 5.99 3.82 11.10
CA ILE A 35 5.41 2.69 11.82
C ILE A 35 4.40 3.17 12.87
N ASN A 36 4.78 4.17 13.68
CA ASN A 36 3.90 4.70 14.73
C ASN A 36 2.60 5.29 14.15
N SER A 37 2.70 6.04 13.05
CA SER A 37 1.56 6.66 12.36
C SER A 37 0.65 5.62 11.73
N LEU A 38 1.21 4.68 10.97
CA LEU A 38 0.48 3.69 10.16
C LEU A 38 -0.05 2.50 10.97
N THR A 39 0.39 2.33 12.21
CA THR A 39 -0.16 1.36 13.17
C THR A 39 -0.98 2.02 14.29
N GLY A 40 -1.12 3.35 14.23
CA GLY A 40 -1.93 4.14 15.15
C GLY A 40 -3.43 4.09 14.83
N ASN A 41 -4.16 5.08 15.34
CA ASN A 41 -5.63 5.10 15.28
C ASN A 41 -6.22 5.83 14.05
N ASN A 42 -5.40 6.51 13.25
CA ASN A 42 -5.87 7.48 12.26
C ASN A 42 -5.77 6.98 10.83
N VAL A 43 -4.60 6.44 10.45
CA VAL A 43 -4.28 5.99 9.10
C VAL A 43 -3.58 4.65 9.14
N SER A 44 -3.67 3.89 8.05
CA SER A 44 -2.99 2.62 7.90
C SER A 44 -2.79 2.28 6.44
N VAL A 45 -1.87 1.36 6.18
CA VAL A 45 -1.52 0.90 4.82
C VAL A 45 -1.40 -0.61 4.80
N HIS A 46 -1.51 -1.24 3.63
CA HIS A 46 -1.31 -2.68 3.53
C HIS A 46 0.18 -3.02 3.62
N TYR A 47 1.02 -2.26 2.92
CA TYR A 47 2.46 -2.49 2.89
C TYR A 47 3.26 -1.22 3.16
N LEU A 48 4.37 -1.37 3.90
CA LEU A 48 5.38 -0.34 4.09
C LEU A 48 6.74 -0.83 3.55
N VAL A 49 7.38 -0.02 2.73
CA VAL A 49 8.73 -0.28 2.20
C VAL A 49 9.73 0.73 2.80
N PRO A 50 10.67 0.30 3.66
CA PRO A 50 11.61 1.18 4.33
C PRO A 50 12.73 1.65 3.39
N ASP A 51 13.43 2.69 3.80
CA ASP A 51 14.75 3.06 3.26
C ASP A 51 15.83 2.36 4.10
N LEU A 52 16.84 1.76 3.46
CA LEU A 52 17.96 1.14 4.16
C LEU A 52 18.86 2.14 4.85
N ASP A 53 18.93 3.36 4.34
CA ASP A 53 19.85 4.37 4.85
C ASP A 53 19.27 5.13 6.05
N ASP A 54 17.99 4.96 6.33
CA ASP A 54 17.30 5.52 7.50
C ASP A 54 17.89 5.00 8.82
N ASP A 55 18.38 5.92 9.65
CA ASP A 55 18.94 5.62 10.96
C ASP A 55 17.94 4.94 11.90
N SER A 56 16.66 5.30 11.83
CA SER A 56 15.61 4.69 12.65
C SER A 56 15.32 3.24 12.24
N TYR A 57 15.44 2.92 10.94
CA TYR A 57 15.36 1.55 10.44
C TYR A 57 16.54 0.69 10.92
N LYS A 58 17.75 1.24 10.84
CA LYS A 58 18.98 0.58 11.35
C LYS A 58 18.90 0.36 12.87
N LYS A 59 18.44 1.36 13.62
CA LYS A 59 18.25 1.28 15.09
C LYS A 59 17.20 0.24 15.49
N ALA A 60 16.18 0.04 14.67
CA ALA A 60 15.20 -1.04 14.85
C ALA A 60 15.79 -2.45 14.62
N GLY A 61 17.07 -2.56 14.25
CA GLY A 61 17.80 -3.81 14.13
C GLY A 61 17.76 -4.44 12.73
N PHE A 62 17.29 -3.71 11.72
CA PHE A 62 17.26 -4.19 10.35
C PHE A 62 18.47 -3.71 9.56
N ASN A 63 19.05 -4.61 8.74
CA ASN A 63 20.23 -4.34 7.93
C ASN A 63 20.05 -4.73 6.45
N ASN A 64 18.85 -5.17 6.10
CA ASN A 64 18.45 -5.61 4.76
C ASN A 64 17.04 -5.12 4.46
N ILE A 65 16.65 -5.01 3.19
CA ILE A 65 15.31 -4.54 2.85
C ILE A 65 14.30 -5.57 3.35
N ARG A 66 13.24 -5.09 3.99
CA ARG A 66 12.10 -5.89 4.38
C ARG A 66 10.83 -5.13 4.06
N ILE A 67 9.90 -5.79 3.39
CA ILE A 67 8.58 -5.25 3.13
C ILE A 67 7.69 -5.67 4.29
N PHE A 68 7.08 -4.71 4.97
CA PHE A 68 6.21 -4.98 6.11
C PHE A 68 4.77 -4.99 5.66
N ASN A 69 4.04 -6.05 5.97
CA ASN A 69 2.58 -6.07 5.82
C ASN A 69 1.96 -5.61 7.15
N LEU A 70 1.23 -4.50 7.12
CA LEU A 70 0.60 -3.92 8.31
C LEU A 70 -0.90 -4.22 8.38
N VAL A 71 -1.55 -4.42 7.22
CA VAL A 71 -2.97 -4.79 7.10
C VAL A 71 -3.12 -5.89 6.06
N ASP A 72 -3.87 -6.95 6.37
CA ASP A 72 -4.22 -8.02 5.43
C ASP A 72 -4.94 -7.44 4.20
N GLU A 73 -4.62 -7.89 3.00
CA GLU A 73 -5.23 -7.39 1.75
C GLU A 73 -6.74 -7.66 1.62
N ASN A 74 -7.29 -8.58 2.41
CA ASN A 74 -8.73 -8.81 2.51
C ASN A 74 -9.43 -7.85 3.49
N ALA A 75 -8.65 -7.13 4.29
CA ALA A 75 -9.12 -6.06 5.16
C ALA A 75 -8.94 -4.69 4.48
N ARG A 76 -9.63 -3.69 5.02
CA ARG A 76 -9.58 -2.32 4.50
C ARG A 76 -8.56 -1.50 5.29
N ALA A 77 -7.43 -1.16 4.67
CA ALA A 77 -6.52 -0.14 5.21
C ALA A 77 -7.05 1.29 4.92
N TRP A 78 -6.58 2.28 5.69
CA TRP A 78 -7.06 3.66 5.65
C TRP A 78 -5.97 4.60 5.13
N HIS A 79 -5.70 4.57 3.81
CA HIS A 79 -4.59 5.31 3.19
C HIS A 79 -5.01 6.36 2.16
N ALA A 80 -6.11 6.14 1.43
CA ALA A 80 -6.51 7.00 0.31
C ALA A 80 -7.42 8.19 0.70
N GLY A 81 -7.80 8.32 1.98
CA GLY A 81 -8.72 9.37 2.45
C GLY A 81 -10.01 9.51 1.60
N VAL A 82 -10.46 10.76 1.43
CA VAL A 82 -11.53 11.11 0.48
C VAL A 82 -10.95 11.08 -0.93
N SER A 83 -11.33 10.06 -1.70
CA SER A 83 -10.71 9.74 -2.99
C SER A 83 -11.75 9.32 -4.02
N SER A 84 -11.47 9.58 -5.29
CA SER A 84 -12.28 9.09 -6.42
C SER A 84 -11.40 8.73 -7.60
N TRP A 85 -11.57 7.52 -8.14
CA TRP A 85 -10.87 7.07 -9.35
C TRP A 85 -11.74 6.14 -10.18
N ALA A 86 -11.65 6.26 -11.52
CA ALA A 86 -12.41 5.44 -12.47
C ALA A 86 -13.93 5.33 -12.15
N GLY A 87 -14.53 6.45 -11.73
CA GLY A 87 -15.96 6.53 -11.39
C GLY A 87 -16.34 5.92 -10.04
N ARG A 88 -15.37 5.61 -9.17
CA ARG A 88 -15.59 5.08 -7.81
C ARG A 88 -15.05 6.03 -6.77
N ALA A 89 -15.89 6.41 -5.81
CA ALA A 89 -15.47 7.10 -4.60
C ALA A 89 -14.95 6.10 -3.54
N ASN A 90 -14.23 6.61 -2.53
CA ASN A 90 -13.71 5.86 -1.39
C ASN A 90 -12.85 4.66 -1.80
N ILE A 91 -11.78 4.91 -2.55
CA ILE A 91 -11.01 3.82 -3.16
C ILE A 91 -10.33 2.90 -2.12
N ASN A 92 -10.22 3.31 -0.84
CA ASN A 92 -9.85 2.43 0.28
C ASN A 92 -10.62 1.10 0.27
N ASP A 93 -11.88 1.08 -0.14
CA ASP A 93 -12.72 -0.12 -0.12
C ASP A 93 -12.31 -1.17 -1.17
N THR A 94 -11.50 -0.76 -2.16
CA THR A 94 -11.17 -1.56 -3.34
C THR A 94 -9.70 -1.43 -3.75
N SER A 95 -8.84 -0.97 -2.85
CA SER A 95 -7.42 -0.74 -3.14
C SER A 95 -6.51 -1.44 -2.16
N ILE A 96 -5.33 -1.81 -2.66
CA ILE A 96 -4.16 -2.09 -1.85
C ILE A 96 -3.30 -0.83 -1.85
N GLY A 97 -2.77 -0.47 -0.68
CA GLY A 97 -1.92 0.69 -0.48
C GLY A 97 -0.49 0.23 -0.19
N ILE A 98 0.48 0.88 -0.80
CA ILE A 98 1.90 0.74 -0.48
C ILE A 98 2.42 2.12 -0.09
N GLU A 99 2.94 2.22 1.12
CA GLU A 99 3.70 3.38 1.60
C GLU A 99 5.18 3.11 1.42
N ILE A 100 5.92 4.13 0.99
CA ILE A 100 7.35 4.05 0.75
C ILE A 100 8.00 5.12 1.63
N VAL A 101 8.89 4.70 2.54
CA VAL A 101 9.58 5.63 3.43
C VAL A 101 10.43 6.57 2.60
N ASN A 102 10.09 7.86 2.63
CA ASN A 102 10.80 8.91 1.94
C ASN A 102 10.57 10.23 2.66
N LEU A 103 11.64 11.00 2.84
CA LEU A 103 11.63 12.25 3.60
C LEU A 103 11.21 13.45 2.73
N ALA A 104 10.29 13.26 1.79
CA ALA A 104 9.75 14.36 1.02
C ALA A 104 9.16 15.41 1.96
N THR A 105 9.42 16.68 1.66
CA THR A 105 8.93 17.80 2.48
C THR A 105 8.26 18.85 1.60
N GLU A 106 7.36 19.61 2.20
CA GLU A 106 6.74 20.78 1.58
C GLU A 106 7.02 21.99 2.48
N HIS A 107 7.50 23.07 1.88
CA HIS A 107 7.68 24.34 2.57
C HIS A 107 7.23 25.51 1.70
N SER A 108 6.14 26.16 2.12
CA SER A 108 5.57 27.33 1.46
C SER A 108 5.21 27.10 -0.02
N GLY A 109 4.66 25.91 -0.31
CA GLY A 109 4.26 25.45 -1.64
C GLY A 109 5.40 24.88 -2.48
N VAL A 110 6.63 24.81 -1.94
CA VAL A 110 7.78 24.21 -2.62
C VAL A 110 7.97 22.80 -2.10
N PHE A 111 7.90 21.82 -3.00
CA PHE A 111 8.12 20.42 -2.69
C PHE A 111 9.58 20.04 -2.92
N ASP A 112 10.16 19.36 -1.95
CA ASP A 112 11.44 18.66 -2.07
C ASP A 112 11.19 17.16 -2.05
N PHE A 113 11.66 16.46 -3.08
CA PHE A 113 11.49 15.03 -3.26
C PHE A 113 12.86 14.35 -3.34
N PRO A 114 13.38 13.83 -2.21
CA PRO A 114 14.60 13.04 -2.21
C PRO A 114 14.47 11.83 -3.13
N PRO A 115 15.53 11.46 -3.86
CA PRO A 115 15.51 10.28 -4.73
C PRO A 115 15.30 9.01 -3.91
N TYR A 116 14.56 8.06 -4.47
CA TYR A 116 14.41 6.72 -3.89
C TYR A 116 15.64 5.87 -4.20
N PRO A 117 16.26 5.23 -3.19
CA PRO A 117 17.34 4.28 -3.41
C PRO A 117 16.96 3.10 -4.31
N GLU A 118 17.90 2.60 -5.12
CA GLU A 118 17.64 1.55 -6.12
C GLU A 118 17.07 0.26 -5.53
N ASN A 119 17.56 -0.13 -4.36
CA ASN A 119 17.08 -1.29 -3.61
C ASN A 119 15.60 -1.13 -3.20
N GLN A 120 15.19 0.07 -2.79
CA GLN A 120 13.82 0.39 -2.41
C GLN A 120 12.89 0.31 -3.63
N ILE A 121 13.31 0.89 -4.76
CA ILE A 121 12.60 0.77 -6.04
C ILE A 121 12.50 -0.69 -6.48
N ALA A 122 13.55 -1.48 -6.35
CA ALA A 122 13.52 -2.91 -6.67
C ALA A 122 12.50 -3.66 -5.80
N ALA A 123 12.42 -3.35 -4.51
CA ALA A 123 11.45 -3.94 -3.59
C ALA A 123 10.01 -3.59 -3.96
N VAL A 124 9.74 -2.31 -4.27
CA VAL A 124 8.41 -1.85 -4.71
C VAL A 124 8.01 -2.54 -6.02
N LYS A 125 8.92 -2.65 -7.00
CA LYS A 125 8.65 -3.34 -8.27
C LYS A 125 8.31 -4.81 -8.05
N GLN A 126 9.07 -5.50 -7.20
CA GLN A 126 8.80 -6.90 -6.88
C GLN A 126 7.43 -7.07 -6.19
N LEU A 127 7.11 -6.20 -5.24
CA LEU A 127 5.84 -6.20 -4.53
C LEU A 127 4.66 -5.93 -5.46
N ALA A 128 4.75 -4.87 -6.27
CA ALA A 128 3.71 -4.53 -7.23
C ALA A 128 3.47 -5.68 -8.21
N ALA A 129 4.53 -6.28 -8.76
CA ALA A 129 4.40 -7.44 -9.64
C ALA A 129 3.70 -8.62 -8.94
N ASN A 130 4.04 -8.90 -7.67
CA ASN A 130 3.39 -9.95 -6.89
C ASN A 130 1.89 -9.68 -6.64
N ILE A 131 1.53 -8.44 -6.33
CA ILE A 131 0.13 -8.03 -6.12
C ILE A 131 -0.66 -8.15 -7.43
N LEU A 132 -0.11 -7.63 -8.54
CA LEU A 132 -0.76 -7.68 -9.85
C LEU A 132 -1.00 -9.12 -10.34
N GLN A 133 -0.12 -10.07 -9.99
CA GLN A 133 -0.34 -11.48 -10.28
C GLN A 133 -1.52 -12.08 -9.52
N ARG A 134 -1.76 -11.65 -8.28
CA ARG A 134 -2.87 -12.13 -7.42
C ARG A 134 -4.19 -11.42 -7.72
N TYR A 135 -4.13 -10.19 -8.23
CA TYR A 135 -5.28 -9.35 -8.55
C TYR A 135 -5.27 -8.92 -10.03
N PRO A 136 -5.62 -9.83 -10.95
CA PRO A 136 -5.55 -9.57 -12.40
C PRO A 136 -6.54 -8.50 -12.88
N ASP A 137 -7.53 -8.15 -12.05
CA ASP A 137 -8.49 -7.08 -12.33
C ASP A 137 -7.91 -5.66 -12.13
N ILE A 138 -6.69 -5.54 -11.58
CA ILE A 138 -5.94 -4.28 -11.53
C ILE A 138 -5.32 -4.05 -12.90
N SER A 139 -5.71 -2.95 -13.55
CA SER A 139 -5.20 -2.56 -14.87
C SER A 139 -4.25 -1.36 -14.79
N PRO A 140 -3.38 -1.12 -15.80
CA PRO A 140 -2.51 0.06 -15.82
C PRO A 140 -3.26 1.40 -15.75
N ASN A 141 -4.50 1.44 -16.24
CA ASN A 141 -5.37 2.63 -16.23
C ASN A 141 -5.98 2.91 -14.83
N THR A 142 -5.67 2.05 -13.85
CA THR A 142 -6.21 2.07 -12.48
C THR A 142 -5.12 2.25 -11.42
N CYS A 143 -3.87 2.49 -11.81
CA CYS A 143 -2.80 2.90 -10.90
C CYS A 143 -2.79 4.42 -10.77
N GLY A 144 -3.27 4.96 -9.65
CA GLY A 144 -3.16 6.38 -9.31
C GLY A 144 -2.22 6.55 -8.12
N GLY A 145 -1.29 7.49 -8.20
CA GLY A 145 -0.59 8.04 -7.03
C GLY A 145 -1.35 9.27 -6.55
N SER A 146 -1.60 9.39 -5.25
CA SER A 146 -1.99 10.66 -4.65
C SER A 146 -0.73 11.49 -4.38
N LEU A 147 -0.81 12.78 -4.71
CA LEU A 147 0.12 13.81 -4.24
C LEU A 147 -0.10 14.08 -2.76
#